data_AF-A0A524KVW5-F1
#
_entry.id   AF-A0A524KVW5-F1
#
_cell.length_a   1.000
_cell.length_b   1.000
_cell.length_c   1.000
_cell.angle_alpha   90.00
_cell.angle_beta   90.00
_cell.angle_gamma   90.00
#
_symmetry.space_group_name_H-M   'P 1'
#
loop_
_entity.id
_entity.type
_entity.pdbx_description
1 polymer ?
#
loop_
_entity_poly.entity_id
_entity_poly.type
_entity_poly.pdbx_seq_one_letter_code
_entity_poly.pdbx_strand_id
1 'polypeptide(L)'
;MGIFDFIGELISPVTNLIGKIVTKDEDRAKVEAEIDKIKNELSVKMMEYETKIMELRSNILVAEAQSQSWITRAWRPITMLTFLAIIVYQGIFVSIFNLPQVNYESIPAQMWTLLTVGIGGYIAGRSVENIFKAKDTGV
;
A
#
# COMPACT_ATOMS: atom_id res chain seq x y z
N MET A 1 -23.06 4.91 1.30
CA MET A 1 -24.08 4.42 2.26
C MET A 1 -23.32 3.96 3.48
N GLY A 2 -23.38 4.73 4.56
CA GLY A 2 -22.58 4.48 5.76
C GLY A 2 -23.16 3.31 6.55
N ILE A 3 -22.33 2.59 7.28
CA ILE A 3 -22.76 1.48 8.13
C ILE A 3 -23.72 1.96 9.24
N PHE A 4 -23.61 3.24 9.63
CA PHE A 4 -24.55 3.92 10.51
C PHE A 4 -25.98 4.02 9.95
N ASP A 5 -26.13 4.19 8.62
CA ASP A 5 -27.45 4.21 7.97
C ASP A 5 -28.11 2.83 8.05
N PHE A 6 -27.31 1.77 7.92
CA PHE A 6 -27.77 0.37 8.00
C PHE A 6 -28.24 -0.02 9.41
N ILE A 7 -27.56 0.45 10.46
CA ILE A 7 -28.00 0.26 11.85
C ILE A 7 -29.32 1.00 12.10
N GLY A 8 -29.43 2.24 11.60
CA GLY A 8 -30.66 3.03 11.68
C GLY A 8 -31.86 2.33 11.04
N GLU A 9 -31.67 1.71 9.87
CA GLU A 9 -32.70 0.92 9.19
C GLU A 9 -33.10 -0.36 9.92
N LEU A 10 -32.16 -1.05 10.58
CA LEU A 10 -32.46 -2.30 11.29
C LEU A 10 -33.16 -2.08 12.65
N ILE A 11 -32.91 -0.96 13.32
CA ILE A 11 -33.42 -0.71 14.69
C ILE A 11 -34.74 0.09 14.68
N SER A 12 -35.00 0.86 13.62
CA SER A 12 -36.26 1.62 13.47
C SER A 12 -37.53 0.74 13.57
N PRO A 13 -37.62 -0.46 12.96
CA PRO A 13 -38.79 -1.32 13.07
C PRO A 13 -39.02 -1.82 14.51
N VAL A 14 -37.95 -2.13 15.23
CA VAL A 14 -38.01 -2.63 16.62
C VAL A 14 -38.54 -1.54 17.56
N THR A 15 -38.05 -0.32 17.40
CA THR A 15 -38.49 0.85 18.18
C THR A 15 -39.97 1.16 17.93
N ASN A 16 -40.41 1.08 16.67
CA ASN A 16 -41.81 1.30 16.29
C ASN A 16 -42.77 0.22 16.81
N LEU A 17 -42.35 -1.05 16.85
CA LEU A 17 -43.16 -2.16 17.39
C LEU A 17 -43.33 -2.06 18.90
N ILE A 18 -42.27 -1.68 19.61
CA ILE A 18 -42.30 -1.44 21.06
C ILE A 18 -43.20 -0.26 21.40
N GLY A 19 -43.12 0.84 20.63
CA GLY A 19 -44.01 1.98 20.79
C GLY A 19 -45.49 1.60 20.65
N LYS A 20 -45.83 0.64 19.79
CA LYS A 20 -47.23 0.22 19.58
C LYS A 20 -47.78 -0.69 20.69
N ILE A 21 -46.92 -1.37 21.45
CA ILE A 21 -47.30 -2.35 22.50
C ILE A 21 -47.25 -1.72 23.91
N VAL A 22 -46.41 -0.70 24.12
CA VAL A 22 -46.24 -0.04 25.42
C VAL A 22 -47.00 1.30 25.44
N THR A 23 -48.11 1.35 26.19
CA THR A 23 -49.03 2.50 26.27
C THR A 23 -48.74 3.46 27.45
N LYS A 24 -47.83 3.11 28.36
CA LYS A 24 -47.41 3.97 29.48
C LYS A 24 -46.11 4.71 29.13
N ASP A 25 -46.12 6.04 29.23
CA ASP A 25 -44.96 6.90 28.89
C ASP A 25 -43.69 6.57 29.71
N GLU A 26 -43.82 6.16 30.97
CA GLU A 26 -42.67 5.77 31.82
C GLU A 26 -41.98 4.47 31.36
N ASP A 27 -42.74 3.52 30.80
CA ASP A 27 -42.18 2.25 30.32
C ASP A 27 -41.58 2.43 28.91
N ARG A 28 -42.12 3.33 28.08
CA ARG A 28 -41.52 3.70 26.79
C ARG A 28 -40.15 4.33 26.95
N ALA A 29 -40.00 5.29 27.87
CA ALA A 29 -38.73 5.97 28.11
C ALA A 29 -37.63 5.01 28.60
N LYS A 30 -37.99 3.99 29.39
CA LYS A 30 -37.05 2.94 29.81
C LYS A 30 -36.60 2.06 28.64
N VAL A 31 -37.52 1.68 27.77
CA VAL A 31 -37.19 0.84 26.61
C VAL A 31 -36.39 1.61 25.56
N GLU A 32 -36.68 2.89 25.32
CA GLU A 32 -35.84 3.76 24.49
C GLU A 32 -34.42 3.89 25.06
N ALA A 33 -34.29 4.06 26.37
CA ALA A 33 -32.97 4.12 27.02
C ALA A 33 -32.19 2.79 26.91
N GLU A 34 -32.87 1.63 26.95
CA GLU A 34 -32.23 0.33 26.71
C GLU A 34 -31.83 0.13 25.24
N ILE A 35 -32.68 0.55 24.30
CA ILE A 35 -32.36 0.51 22.86
C ILE A 35 -31.15 1.40 22.56
N ASP A 36 -31.08 2.59 23.15
CA ASP A 36 -29.96 3.51 22.93
C ASP A 36 -28.66 3.00 23.58
N LYS A 37 -28.74 2.30 24.71
CA LYS A 37 -27.59 1.56 25.26
C LYS A 37 -27.12 0.46 24.30
N ILE A 38 -28.04 -0.34 23.77
CA ILE A 38 -27.72 -1.41 22.81
C ILE A 38 -27.11 -0.83 21.52
N LYS A 39 -27.64 0.29 21.01
CA LYS A 39 -27.08 1.01 19.85
C LYS A 39 -25.65 1.50 20.11
N ASN A 40 -25.39 2.05 21.29
CA ASN A 40 -24.06 2.51 21.67
C ASN A 40 -23.08 1.34 21.78
N GLU A 41 -23.47 0.24 22.43
CA GLU A 41 -22.64 -0.97 22.51
C GLU A 41 -22.35 -1.58 21.13
N LEU A 42 -23.35 -1.60 20.23
CA LEU A 42 -23.17 -2.04 18.85
C LEU A 42 -22.25 -1.11 18.07
N SER A 43 -22.40 0.21 18.21
CA SER A 43 -21.52 1.18 17.55
C SER A 43 -20.07 1.03 18.01
N VAL A 44 -19.83 0.86 19.31
CA VAL A 44 -18.49 0.65 19.87
C VAL A 44 -17.88 -0.63 19.30
N LYS A 45 -18.61 -1.75 19.35
CA LYS A 45 -18.11 -3.01 18.77
C LYS A 45 -17.86 -2.91 17.26
N MET A 46 -18.67 -2.17 16.53
CA MET A 46 -18.45 -1.96 15.10
C MET A 46 -17.22 -1.09 14.81
N MET A 47 -17.00 -0.02 15.59
CA MET A 47 -15.77 0.77 15.50
C MET A 47 -14.53 -0.07 15.80
N GLU A 48 -14.60 -0.98 16.78
CA GLU A 48 -13.53 -1.93 17.06
C GLU A 48 -13.29 -2.88 15.86
N TYR A 49 -14.34 -3.39 15.24
CA TYR A 49 -14.22 -4.22 14.03
C TYR A 49 -13.64 -3.46 12.84
N GLU A 50 -14.09 -2.22 12.59
CA GLU A 50 -13.52 -1.38 11.53
C GLU A 50 -12.04 -1.10 11.77
N THR A 51 -11.67 -0.79 13.02
CA THR A 51 -10.28 -0.57 13.42
C THR A 51 -9.45 -1.83 13.16
N LYS A 52 -9.95 -3.00 13.55
CA LYS A 52 -9.29 -4.29 13.32
C LYS A 52 -9.15 -4.62 11.83
N ILE A 53 -10.15 -4.30 11.02
CA ILE A 53 -10.09 -4.46 9.56
C ILE A 53 -9.05 -3.50 8.97
N MET A 54 -9.00 -2.25 9.42
CA MET A 54 -7.98 -1.29 8.98
C MET A 54 -6.57 -1.75 9.38
N GLU A 55 -6.38 -2.24 10.60
CA GLU A 55 -5.10 -2.79 11.05
C GLU A 55 -4.67 -4.00 10.21
N LEU A 56 -5.58 -4.95 9.95
CA LEU A 56 -5.28 -6.11 9.11
C LEU A 56 -4.92 -5.70 7.69
N ARG A 57 -5.64 -4.74 7.09
CA ARG A 57 -5.31 -4.19 5.76
C ARG A 57 -3.95 -3.50 5.76
N SER A 58 -3.67 -2.71 6.80
CA SER A 58 -2.37 -2.06 6.98
C SER A 58 -1.25 -3.09 7.09
N ASN A 59 -1.45 -4.15 7.89
CA ASN A 59 -0.49 -5.24 8.05
C ASN A 59 -0.23 -6.00 6.74
N ILE A 60 -1.27 -6.25 5.94
CA ILE A 60 -1.11 -6.84 4.60
C ILE A 60 -0.30 -5.91 3.70
N LEU A 61 -0.62 -4.62 3.68
CA LEU A 61 0.06 -3.63 2.84
C LEU A 61 1.52 -3.43 3.27
N VAL A 62 1.78 -3.46 4.58
CA VAL A 62 3.12 -3.46 5.16
C VAL A 62 3.86 -4.75 4.80
N ALA A 63 3.21 -5.92 4.86
CA ALA A 63 3.81 -7.19 4.46
C ALA A 63 4.16 -7.20 2.97
N GLU A 64 3.27 -6.69 2.10
CA GLU A 64 3.53 -6.54 0.67
C GLU A 64 4.66 -5.52 0.40
N ALA A 65 4.68 -4.38 1.08
CA ALA A 65 5.72 -3.37 0.96
C ALA A 65 7.08 -3.83 1.52
N GLN A 66 7.09 -4.62 2.60
CA GLN A 66 8.30 -5.25 3.14
C GLN A 66 8.77 -6.40 2.26
N SER A 67 7.86 -7.07 1.54
CA SER A 67 8.19 -8.10 0.57
C SER A 67 8.89 -7.57 -0.68
N GLN A 68 9.07 -6.24 -0.82
CA GLN A 68 9.78 -5.65 -1.97
C GLN A 68 11.06 -6.43 -2.26
N SER A 69 10.94 -7.22 -3.33
CA SER A 69 11.87 -8.26 -3.73
C SER A 69 13.30 -7.77 -3.66
N TRP A 70 14.19 -8.59 -3.09
CA TRP A 70 15.62 -8.28 -3.05
C TRP A 70 16.16 -7.82 -4.41
N ILE A 71 15.64 -8.39 -5.51
CA ILE A 71 15.95 -7.98 -6.88
C ILE A 71 15.58 -6.52 -7.18
N THR A 72 14.40 -6.03 -6.76
CA THR A 72 14.00 -4.63 -7.01
C THR A 72 14.80 -3.64 -6.18
N ARG A 73 15.51 -4.08 -5.14
CA ARG A 73 16.46 -3.25 -4.37
C ARG A 73 17.89 -3.35 -4.90
N ALA A 74 18.31 -4.55 -5.28
CA ALA A 74 19.67 -4.86 -5.70
C ALA A 74 19.94 -4.54 -7.18
N TRP A 75 18.92 -4.35 -8.02
CA TRP A 75 19.15 -4.13 -9.46
C TRP A 75 20.02 -2.87 -9.76
N ARG A 76 19.96 -1.80 -8.95
CA ARG A 76 20.83 -0.61 -9.12
C ARG A 76 22.30 -0.93 -8.83
N PRO A 77 22.67 -1.52 -7.68
CA PRO A 77 24.01 -2.06 -7.48
C PRO A 77 24.45 -3.04 -8.58
N ILE A 78 23.55 -3.96 -8.99
CA ILE A 78 23.86 -4.98 -10.00
C ILE A 78 24.18 -4.32 -11.36
N THR A 79 23.39 -3.33 -11.80
CA THR A 79 23.62 -2.61 -13.06
C THR A 79 24.92 -1.80 -13.04
N MET A 80 25.27 -1.18 -11.90
CA MET A 80 26.57 -0.51 -11.75
C MET A 80 27.73 -1.51 -11.76
N LEU A 81 27.58 -2.68 -11.12
CA LEU A 81 28.59 -3.72 -11.12
C LEU A 81 28.78 -4.36 -12.50
N THR A 82 27.73 -4.55 -13.30
CA THR A 82 27.88 -5.02 -14.68
C THR A 82 28.61 -4.01 -15.55
N PHE A 83 28.31 -2.70 -15.44
CA PHE A 83 29.09 -1.69 -16.17
C PHE A 83 30.55 -1.64 -15.72
N LEU A 84 30.81 -1.70 -14.41
CA LEU A 84 32.17 -1.77 -13.88
C LEU A 84 32.90 -3.00 -14.40
N ALA A 85 32.26 -4.17 -14.41
CA ALA A 85 32.84 -5.41 -14.92
C ALA A 85 33.19 -5.30 -16.41
N ILE A 86 32.34 -4.67 -17.23
CA ILE A 86 32.63 -4.42 -18.66
C ILE A 86 33.86 -3.52 -18.82
N ILE A 87 33.95 -2.44 -18.04
CA ILE A 87 35.10 -1.52 -18.07
C ILE A 87 36.39 -2.23 -17.65
N VAL A 88 36.34 -3.02 -16.57
CA VAL A 88 37.47 -3.79 -16.06
C VAL A 88 37.90 -4.86 -17.08
N TYR A 89 36.94 -5.56 -17.68
CA TYR A 89 37.21 -6.56 -18.72
C TYR A 89 37.94 -5.92 -19.91
N GLN A 90 37.40 -4.82 -20.46
CA GLN A 90 37.97 -4.15 -21.64
C GLN A 90 39.31 -3.46 -21.32
N GLY A 91 39.45 -2.84 -20.15
CA GLY A 91 40.63 -2.05 -19.79
C GLY A 91 41.82 -2.88 -19.28
N ILE A 92 41.55 -3.96 -18.56
CA ILE A 92 42.59 -4.76 -17.88
C ILE A 92 42.73 -6.13 -18.56
N PHE A 93 41.65 -6.89 -18.67
CA PHE A 93 41.74 -8.29 -19.09
C PHE A 93 42.06 -8.43 -20.59
N VAL A 94 41.44 -7.64 -21.45
CA VAL A 94 41.75 -7.61 -22.88
C VAL A 94 43.22 -7.27 -23.12
N SER A 95 43.75 -6.25 -22.42
CA SER A 95 45.13 -5.80 -22.61
C SER A 95 46.18 -6.79 -22.07
N ILE A 96 45.88 -7.48 -20.96
CA ILE A 96 46.84 -8.40 -20.31
C ILE A 96 46.80 -9.79 -20.95
N PHE A 97 45.60 -10.29 -21.28
CA PHE A 97 45.39 -11.67 -21.75
C PHE A 97 45.12 -11.77 -23.24
N ASN A 98 45.20 -10.65 -23.98
CA ASN A 98 44.94 -10.57 -25.42
C ASN A 98 43.58 -11.17 -25.81
N LEU A 99 42.56 -10.93 -24.98
CA LEU A 99 41.20 -11.44 -25.16
C LEU A 99 40.42 -10.65 -26.24
N PRO A 100 39.33 -11.22 -26.78
CA PRO A 100 38.49 -10.52 -27.74
C PRO A 100 37.91 -9.22 -27.15
N GLN A 101 38.05 -8.14 -27.90
CA GLN A 101 37.46 -6.84 -27.57
C GLN A 101 35.95 -6.85 -27.74
N VAL A 102 35.25 -6.14 -26.86
CA VAL A 102 33.81 -5.94 -26.98
C VAL A 102 33.55 -4.89 -28.08
N ASN A 103 32.83 -5.27 -29.14
CA ASN A 103 32.43 -4.33 -30.19
C ASN A 103 31.07 -3.69 -29.86
N TYR A 104 31.10 -2.48 -29.31
CA TYR A 104 29.91 -1.73 -28.93
C TYR A 104 29.11 -1.18 -30.13
N GLU A 105 29.73 -1.02 -31.30
CA GLU A 105 29.08 -0.49 -32.51
C GLU A 105 28.10 -1.48 -33.14
N SER A 106 28.27 -2.77 -32.87
CA SER A 106 27.33 -3.81 -33.28
C SER A 106 25.99 -3.77 -32.52
N ILE A 107 25.91 -3.00 -31.42
CA ILE A 107 24.69 -2.89 -30.62
C ILE A 107 23.76 -1.85 -31.26
N PRO A 108 22.51 -2.22 -31.63
CA PRO A 108 21.56 -1.29 -32.24
C PRO A 108 21.33 -0.05 -31.35
N ALA A 109 21.26 1.14 -31.95
CA ALA A 109 21.01 2.41 -31.24
C ALA A 109 19.75 2.36 -30.35
N GLN A 110 18.72 1.62 -30.78
CA GLN A 110 17.47 1.42 -30.04
C GLN A 110 17.69 0.73 -28.68
N MET A 111 18.67 -0.16 -28.55
CA MET A 111 19.00 -0.83 -27.29
C MET A 111 19.54 0.16 -26.25
N TRP A 112 20.38 1.11 -26.67
CA TRP A 112 20.89 2.18 -25.80
C TRP A 112 19.77 3.11 -25.33
N THR A 113 18.83 3.43 -26.20
CA THR A 113 17.64 4.20 -25.85
C THR A 113 16.76 3.46 -24.84
N LEU A 114 16.48 2.18 -25.07
CA LEU A 114 15.70 1.35 -24.14
C LEU A 114 16.37 1.23 -22.77
N LEU A 115 17.70 1.07 -22.73
CA LEU A 115 18.47 1.03 -21.50
C LEU A 115 18.39 2.36 -20.74
N THR A 116 18.54 3.49 -21.45
CA THR A 116 18.47 4.83 -20.86
C THR A 116 17.09 5.14 -20.32
N VAL A 117 16.04 4.81 -21.07
CA VAL A 117 14.64 4.99 -20.65
C VAL A 117 14.30 4.05 -19.49
N GLY A 118 14.77 2.80 -19.51
CA GLY A 118 14.56 1.83 -18.43
C GLY A 118 15.21 2.26 -17.11
N ILE A 119 16.48 2.68 -17.16
CA ILE A 119 17.21 3.17 -15.98
C ILE A 119 16.63 4.51 -15.51
N GLY A 120 16.41 5.45 -16.43
CA GLY A 120 15.87 6.78 -16.13
C GLY A 120 14.46 6.73 -15.55
N GLY A 121 13.59 5.89 -16.13
CA GLY A 121 12.22 5.68 -15.66
C GLY A 121 12.17 5.09 -14.25
N TYR A 122 13.03 4.12 -13.92
CA TYR A 122 13.08 3.57 -12.57
C TYR A 122 13.59 4.61 -11.55
N ILE A 123 14.67 5.34 -11.87
CA ILE A 123 15.24 6.36 -10.97
C ILE A 123 14.21 7.47 -10.72
N ALA A 124 13.51 7.92 -11.76
CA ALA A 124 12.42 8.88 -11.65
C ALA A 124 11.29 8.34 -10.77
N GLY A 125 10.84 7.10 -10.99
CA GLY A 125 9.80 6.46 -10.18
C GLY A 125 10.17 6.35 -8.69
N ARG A 126 11.41 5.94 -8.38
CA ARG A 126 11.92 5.91 -6.99
C ARG A 126 12.04 7.31 -6.38
N SER A 127 12.44 8.30 -7.16
CA SER A 127 12.55 9.69 -6.68
C SER A 127 11.18 10.23 -6.30
N VAL A 128 10.16 9.95 -7.12
CA VAL A 128 8.77 10.29 -6.83
C VAL A 128 8.26 9.57 -5.57
N GLU A 129 8.52 8.26 -5.44
CA GLU A 129 8.17 7.47 -4.24
C GLU A 129 8.76 8.08 -2.96
N ASN A 130 10.02 8.52 -3.01
CA ASN A 130 10.70 9.13 -1.86
C ASN A 130 10.13 10.51 -1.51
N ILE A 131 9.76 11.31 -2.50
CA ILE A 131 9.13 12.62 -2.28
C ILE A 131 7.77 12.46 -1.58
N PHE A 132 6.96 11.48 -2.00
CA PHE A 132 5.68 11.20 -1.35
C PHE A 132 5.87 10.72 0.10
N LYS A 133 6.83 9.84 0.36
CA LYS A 133 7.16 9.39 1.71
C LYS A 133 7.66 10.52 2.62
N ALA A 134 8.46 11.45 2.08
CA ALA A 134 8.93 12.62 2.81
C ALA A 134 7.77 13.57 3.17
N LYS A 135 6.81 13.74 2.25
CA LYS A 135 5.63 14.57 2.47
C LYS A 135 4.70 14.02 3.55
N ASP A 136 4.56 12.70 3.64
CA ASP A 136 3.74 12.04 4.68
C ASP A 136 4.39 12.04 6.07
N THR A 137 5.71 12.32 6.17
CA THR A 137 6.46 12.32 7.44
C THR A 137 6.62 13.70 8.08
N GLY A 138 6.01 14.76 7.52
CA GLY A 138 5.83 16.03 8.23
C GLY A 138 7.11 16.80 8.55
N VAL A 139 7.96 17.00 7.54
CA VAL A 139 8.90 18.14 7.48
C VAL A 139 8.48 19.06 6.34
#